data_AF-A0A174B0Z1-F1
#
_entry.id   AF-A0A174B0Z1-F1
#
_cell.length_a   1.000
_cell.length_b   1.000
_cell.length_c   1.000
_cell.angle_alpha   90.00
_cell.angle_beta   90.00
_cell.angle_gamma   90.00
#
_symmetry.space_group_name_H-M   'P 1'
#
loop_
_entity.id
_entity.type
_entity.pdbx_description
1 polymer ?
#
loop_
_entity_poly.entity_id
_entity_poly.type
_entity_poly.pdbx_seq_one_letter_code
_entity_poly.pdbx_strand_id
1 'polypeptide(L)'
;MKFSEKLRKAMKELNLTQTQMVGLIGKSKASISQYLSDKQVPSEAKQRDIAVALGLEEDYFSKLDDRMSALPTQKRKECIIPRLSVMDAARMMGINHQTVRKGLQQGVFPWGYGIKTSEHWVYFINAKRFSEIEGISVEGVANESIR
;
A
#
# COMPACT_ATOMS: atom_id res chain seq x y z
N MET A 1 4.53 8.77 13.18
CA MET A 1 5.84 8.14 13.43
C MET A 1 6.77 9.18 14.01
N LYS A 2 7.57 8.81 15.02
CA LYS A 2 8.59 9.69 15.61
C LYS A 2 9.79 9.84 14.68
N PHE A 3 10.60 10.89 14.87
CA PHE A 3 11.84 11.12 14.11
C PHE A 3 12.78 9.90 14.13
N SER A 4 12.99 9.32 15.32
CA SER A 4 13.82 8.13 15.52
C SER A 4 13.36 6.92 14.69
N GLU A 5 12.05 6.71 14.57
CA GLU A 5 11.45 5.65 13.74
C GLU A 5 11.68 5.92 12.25
N LYS A 6 11.43 7.15 11.79
CA LYS A 6 11.68 7.57 10.41
C LYS A 6 13.15 7.41 10.03
N LEU A 7 14.06 7.71 10.96
CA LEU A 7 15.50 7.59 10.78
C LEU A 7 15.93 6.12 10.65
N ARG A 8 15.39 5.23 11.50
CA ARG A 8 15.61 3.77 11.39
C ARG A 8 15.04 3.20 10.09
N LYS A 9 13.88 3.67 9.66
CA LYS A 9 13.25 3.27 8.41
C LYS A 9 14.13 3.67 7.21
N ALA A 10 14.56 4.94 7.16
CA ALA A 10 15.48 5.42 6.13
C ALA A 10 16.77 4.60 6.09
N MET A 11 17.35 4.30 7.26
CA MET A 11 18.55 3.46 7.36
C MET A 11 18.33 2.05 6.77
N LYS A 12 17.16 1.44 7.03
CA LYS A 12 16.82 0.11 6.50
C LYS A 12 16.55 0.14 5.00
N GLU A 13 15.84 1.14 4.49
CA GLU A 13 15.51 1.28 3.07
C GLU A 13 16.75 1.54 2.21
N LEU A 14 17.67 2.36 2.72
CA LEU A 14 18.93 2.67 2.06
C LEU A 14 20.02 1.60 2.33
N ASN A 15 19.72 0.55 3.11
CA ASN A 15 20.68 -0.48 3.55
C ASN A 15 21.96 0.10 4.15
N LEU A 16 21.85 1.20 4.89
CA LEU A 16 22.97 1.89 5.50
C LEU A 16 23.25 1.37 6.91
N THR A 17 24.53 1.32 7.27
CA THR A 17 24.95 1.11 8.67
C THR A 17 25.05 2.44 9.41
N GLN A 18 24.99 2.41 10.74
CA GLN A 18 25.17 3.62 11.56
C GLN A 18 26.49 4.35 11.26
N THR A 19 27.56 3.62 10.95
CA THR A 19 28.87 4.18 10.60
C THR A 19 28.84 4.92 9.26
N GLN A 20 28.14 4.39 8.25
CA GLN A 20 27.95 5.08 6.97
C GLN A 20 27.08 6.33 7.14
N MET A 21 26.06 6.25 7.99
CA MET A 21 25.17 7.38 8.28
C MET A 21 25.90 8.56 8.94
N VAL A 22 26.85 8.27 9.83
CA VAL A 22 27.73 9.27 10.45
C VAL A 22 28.54 10.03 9.38
N GLY A 23 29.05 9.31 8.37
CA GLY A 23 29.78 9.90 7.25
C GLY A 23 28.90 10.78 6.35
N LEU A 24 27.67 10.36 6.07
CA LEU A 24 26.73 11.09 5.21
C LEU A 24 26.20 12.36 5.87
N ILE A 25 25.75 12.25 7.13
CA ILE A 25 25.11 13.35 7.85
C ILE A 25 26.15 14.35 8.40
N GLY A 26 27.41 13.95 8.53
CA GLY A 26 28.46 14.80 9.10
C GLY A 26 28.25 15.10 10.60
N LYS A 27 27.63 14.18 11.34
CA LYS A 27 27.41 14.29 12.79
C LYS A 27 28.12 13.17 13.54
N SER A 28 28.46 13.43 14.80
CA SER A 28 29.15 12.44 15.63
C SER A 28 28.33 11.16 15.81
N LYS A 29 29.01 10.01 15.96
CA LYS A 29 28.38 8.72 16.26
C LYS A 29 27.49 8.79 17.51
N ALA A 30 27.89 9.58 18.51
CA ALA A 30 27.12 9.80 19.73
C ALA A 30 25.78 10.50 19.44
N SER A 31 25.78 11.56 18.63
CA SER A 31 24.56 12.29 18.23
C SER A 31 23.61 11.39 17.44
N ILE A 32 24.12 10.64 16.46
CA ILE A 32 23.30 9.69 15.69
C ILE A 32 22.71 8.60 16.59
N SER A 33 23.49 8.10 17.56
CA SER A 33 22.99 7.11 18.53
C SER A 33 21.87 7.70 19.40
N GLN A 34 22.01 8.94 19.86
CA GLN A 34 20.98 9.62 20.65
C GLN A 34 19.69 9.82 19.85
N TYR A 35 19.81 10.15 18.56
CA TYR A 35 18.68 10.26 17.63
C TYR A 35 17.96 8.92 17.41
N LEU A 36 18.71 7.84 17.21
CA LEU A 36 18.15 6.49 17.03
C LEU A 36 17.50 5.92 18.29
N SER A 37 17.94 6.38 19.47
CA SER A 37 17.37 6.01 20.78
C SER A 37 16.24 6.93 21.25
N ASP A 38 15.79 7.89 20.43
CA ASP A 38 14.74 8.86 20.80
C ASP A 38 15.11 9.75 22.01
N LYS A 39 16.39 9.77 22.41
CA LYS A 39 16.87 10.57 23.55
C LYS A 39 16.99 12.05 23.20
N GLN A 40 17.22 12.34 21.92
CA GLN A 40 17.33 13.70 21.40
C GLN A 40 16.64 13.77 20.05
N VAL A 41 15.81 14.80 19.86
CA VAL A 41 15.19 15.11 18.58
C VAL A 41 15.87 16.38 18.04
N PRO A 42 16.47 16.35 16.84
CA PRO A 42 17.04 17.54 16.22
C PRO A 42 15.94 18.54 15.84
N SER A 43 16.28 19.83 15.78
CA SER A 43 15.38 20.88 15.29
C SER A 43 15.03 20.67 13.81
N GLU A 44 13.91 21.25 13.35
CA GLU A 44 13.43 21.09 11.96
C GLU A 44 14.50 21.40 10.91
N ALA A 45 15.25 22.50 11.08
CA ALA A 45 16.37 22.83 10.18
C ALA A 45 17.39 21.69 10.07
N LYS A 46 17.77 21.08 11.20
CA LYS A 46 18.70 19.95 11.23
C LYS A 46 18.07 18.68 10.64
N GLN A 47 16.77 18.50 10.77
CA GLN A 47 16.07 17.38 10.15
C GLN A 47 16.10 17.48 8.61
N ARG A 48 15.95 18.70 8.07
CA ARG A 48 16.10 18.96 6.63
C ARG A 48 17.52 18.66 6.15
N ASP A 49 18.53 19.17 6.87
CA ASP A 49 19.94 18.88 6.54
C ASP A 49 20.22 17.38 6.52
N ILE A 50 19.66 16.63 7.48
CA ILE A 50 19.79 15.16 7.54
C ILE A 50 19.09 14.50 6.34
N ALA A 51 17.90 14.95 5.95
CA ALA A 51 17.20 14.39 4.80
C ALA A 51 18.00 14.60 3.51
N VAL A 52 18.48 15.83 3.27
CA VAL A 52 19.32 16.17 2.11
C VAL A 52 20.58 15.32 2.09
N ALA A 53 21.26 15.16 3.24
CA ALA A 53 22.46 14.34 3.35
C ALA A 53 22.23 12.84 3.05
N LEU A 54 21.01 12.34 3.28
CA LEU A 54 20.61 10.97 2.98
C LEU A 54 20.07 10.82 1.54
N GLY A 55 20.00 11.90 0.76
CA GLY A 55 19.37 11.90 -0.56
C GLY A 55 17.84 11.74 -0.51
N LEU A 56 17.22 12.08 0.62
CA LEU A 56 15.78 12.11 0.81
C LEU A 56 15.24 13.53 0.61
N GLU A 57 13.93 13.63 0.43
CA GLU A 57 13.22 14.91 0.35
C GLU A 57 13.39 15.73 1.63
N GLU A 58 13.63 17.04 1.53
CA GLU A 58 13.92 17.91 2.68
C GLU A 58 12.86 17.83 3.80
N ASP A 59 11.59 17.64 3.41
CA ASP A 59 10.47 17.54 4.33
C ASP A 59 10.18 16.11 4.83
N TYR A 60 11.01 15.12 4.49
CA TYR A 60 10.80 13.70 4.84
C TYR A 60 10.53 13.49 6.35
N PHE A 61 11.28 14.18 7.20
CA PHE A 61 11.13 14.10 8.65
C PHE A 61 10.04 15.03 9.19
N SER A 62 9.83 16.19 8.57
CA SER A 62 8.85 17.21 8.97
C SER A 62 7.41 16.91 8.55
N LYS A 63 7.17 16.03 7.58
CA LYS A 63 5.83 15.55 7.23
C LYS A 63 5.18 14.97 8.50
N LEU A 64 4.30 15.74 9.14
CA LEU A 64 3.33 15.23 10.12
C LEU A 64 2.67 14.05 9.43
N ASP A 65 2.52 12.96 10.17
CA ASP A 65 2.03 11.68 9.68
C ASP A 65 0.54 11.85 9.31
N ASP A 66 0.29 12.57 8.23
CA ASP A 66 -0.95 12.47 7.50
C ASP A 66 -0.98 11.04 6.99
N ARG A 67 -2.10 10.37 7.21
CA ARG A 67 -2.29 8.95 6.91
C ARG A 67 -2.39 8.72 5.40
N MET A 68 -1.51 9.32 4.63
CA MET A 68 -1.39 9.22 3.19
C MET A 68 -0.09 8.50 2.87
N SER A 69 -0.20 7.18 2.92
CA SER A 69 0.63 6.27 2.15
C SER A 69 0.53 6.65 0.67
N ALA A 70 1.51 7.40 0.17
CA ALA A 70 1.68 7.68 -1.25
C ALA A 70 3.14 7.45 -1.63
N LEU A 71 3.52 6.17 -1.69
CA LEU A 71 4.38 5.53 -2.69
C LEU A 71 4.33 4.02 -2.40
N PRO A 72 4.27 3.16 -3.44
CA PRO A 72 3.39 2.00 -3.48
C PRO A 72 3.89 0.87 -2.60
N THR A 73 3.30 0.70 -1.42
CA THR A 73 3.24 -0.60 -0.74
C THR A 73 2.31 -1.56 -1.51
N GLN A 74 2.64 -1.85 -2.77
CA GLN A 74 2.00 -2.90 -3.58
C GLN A 74 2.56 -4.29 -3.28
N LYS A 75 3.26 -4.49 -2.16
CA LYS A 75 3.90 -5.78 -1.81
C LYS A 75 3.56 -6.31 -0.44
N ARG A 76 2.39 -5.98 0.13
CA ARG A 76 1.88 -6.63 1.35
C ARG A 76 0.37 -6.87 1.37
N LYS A 77 -0.19 -7.42 0.29
CA LYS A 77 -1.43 -8.24 0.31
C LYS A 77 -1.40 -9.33 -0.77
N GLU A 78 -0.21 -9.80 -1.17
CA GLU A 78 -0.06 -10.77 -2.28
C GLU A 78 -0.65 -12.17 -1.98
N CYS A 79 -1.11 -12.45 -0.75
CA CYS A 79 -1.75 -13.73 -0.44
C CYS A 79 -3.28 -13.75 -0.64
N ILE A 80 -3.93 -12.61 -0.90
CA ILE A 80 -5.39 -12.55 -1.05
C ILE A 80 -5.72 -11.94 -2.40
N ILE A 81 -6.27 -12.77 -3.30
CA ILE A 81 -6.81 -12.31 -4.58
C ILE A 81 -7.92 -11.29 -4.27
N PRO A 82 -7.82 -10.03 -4.73
CA PRO A 82 -8.86 -9.04 -4.49
C PRO A 82 -10.15 -9.51 -5.16
N ARG A 83 -11.23 -9.62 -4.36
CA ARG A 83 -12.54 -10.09 -4.83
C ARG A 83 -13.40 -8.89 -5.20
N LEU A 84 -14.11 -9.00 -6.32
CA LEU A 84 -15.13 -8.03 -6.73
C LEU A 84 -16.53 -8.61 -6.47
N SER A 85 -17.49 -7.76 -6.08
CA SER A 85 -18.87 -8.21 -5.98
C SER A 85 -19.53 -8.29 -7.36
N VAL A 86 -20.52 -9.18 -7.50
CA VAL A 86 -21.31 -9.29 -8.74
C VAL A 86 -22.03 -7.98 -9.07
N MET A 87 -22.47 -7.23 -8.06
CA MET A 87 -23.15 -5.95 -8.27
C MET A 87 -22.20 -4.88 -8.78
N ASP A 88 -20.97 -4.86 -8.27
CA ASP A 88 -19.97 -3.90 -8.70
C ASP A 88 -19.50 -4.20 -10.12
N ALA A 89 -19.26 -5.47 -10.43
CA ALA A 89 -18.97 -5.90 -11.80
C ALA A 89 -20.11 -5.53 -12.76
N ALA A 90 -21.36 -5.77 -12.37
CA ALA A 90 -22.54 -5.42 -13.16
C ALA A 90 -22.65 -3.90 -13.40
N ARG A 91 -22.41 -3.10 -12.36
CA ARG A 91 -22.39 -1.64 -12.44
C ARG A 91 -21.30 -1.13 -13.38
N MET A 92 -20.09 -1.68 -13.27
CA MET A 92 -18.94 -1.31 -14.10
C MET A 92 -19.14 -1.68 -15.57
N MET A 93 -19.72 -2.85 -15.84
CA MET A 93 -20.03 -3.31 -17.20
C MET A 93 -21.30 -2.70 -17.80
N GLY A 94 -22.11 -2.00 -17.00
CA GLY A 94 -23.41 -1.49 -17.45
C GLY A 94 -24.44 -2.57 -17.79
N ILE A 95 -24.31 -3.79 -17.24
CA ILE A 95 -25.22 -4.91 -17.48
C ILE A 95 -26.00 -5.30 -16.23
N ASN A 96 -27.11 -6.02 -16.41
CA ASN A 96 -27.90 -6.50 -15.29
C ASN A 96 -27.12 -7.54 -14.47
N HIS A 97 -27.15 -7.43 -13.14
CA HIS A 97 -26.50 -8.35 -12.21
C HIS A 97 -26.92 -9.82 -12.42
N GLN A 98 -28.16 -10.09 -12.85
CA GLN A 98 -28.60 -11.45 -13.17
C GLN A 98 -27.86 -12.02 -14.39
N THR A 99 -27.56 -11.19 -15.38
CA THR A 99 -26.78 -11.57 -16.57
C THR A 99 -25.35 -11.92 -16.17
N VAL A 100 -24.74 -11.13 -15.28
CA VAL A 100 -23.41 -11.43 -14.72
C VAL A 100 -23.41 -12.77 -13.99
N ARG A 101 -24.42 -13.03 -13.14
CA ARG A 101 -24.55 -14.33 -12.44
C ARG A 101 -24.61 -15.50 -13.42
N LYS A 102 -25.46 -15.41 -14.46
CA LYS A 102 -25.58 -16.46 -15.48
C LYS A 102 -24.27 -16.66 -16.23
N GLY A 103 -23.59 -15.59 -16.64
CA GLY A 103 -22.30 -15.69 -17.33
C GLY A 103 -21.20 -16.31 -16.46
N LEU A 104 -21.20 -16.04 -15.15
CA LEU A 104 -20.28 -16.68 -14.20
C LEU A 104 -20.59 -18.17 -14.00
N GLN A 105 -21.86 -18.56 -13.99
CA GLN A 105 -22.27 -19.97 -13.94
C GLN A 105 -21.91 -20.73 -15.22
N GLN A 106 -22.00 -20.06 -16.37
CA GLN A 106 -21.67 -20.61 -17.68
C GLN A 106 -20.16 -20.59 -17.97
N GLY A 107 -19.35 -19.90 -17.16
CA GLY A 107 -17.92 -19.76 -17.37
C GLY A 107 -17.54 -18.86 -18.55
N VAL A 108 -18.44 -17.96 -18.99
CA VAL A 108 -18.20 -17.04 -20.12
C VAL A 108 -17.16 -15.97 -19.75
N PHE A 109 -17.09 -15.58 -18.48
CA PHE A 109 -16.18 -14.54 -18.02
C PHE A 109 -14.82 -15.11 -17.60
N PRO A 110 -13.71 -14.66 -18.20
CA PRO A 110 -12.37 -15.16 -17.89
C PRO A 110 -11.85 -14.74 -16.51
N TRP A 111 -12.50 -13.76 -15.88
CA TRP A 111 -12.10 -13.17 -14.61
C TRP A 111 -12.87 -13.71 -13.40
N GLY A 112 -13.84 -14.61 -13.57
CA GLY A 112 -14.64 -15.11 -12.46
C GLY A 112 -15.45 -16.36 -12.78
N TYR A 113 -16.01 -17.00 -11.76
CA TYR A 113 -16.82 -18.20 -11.90
C TYR A 113 -17.86 -18.33 -10.78
N GLY A 114 -18.95 -19.04 -11.09
CA GLY A 114 -19.96 -19.47 -10.14
C GLY A 114 -19.66 -20.88 -9.63
N ILE A 115 -19.58 -21.05 -8.32
CA ILE A 115 -19.44 -22.34 -7.65
C ILE A 115 -20.82 -22.75 -7.16
N LYS A 116 -21.29 -23.92 -7.59
CA LYS A 116 -22.55 -24.49 -7.10
C LYS A 116 -22.28 -25.24 -5.79
N THR A 117 -22.74 -24.68 -4.67
CA THR A 117 -22.83 -25.39 -3.38
C THR A 117 -24.14 -26.19 -3.33
N SER A 118 -24.30 -27.08 -2.36
CA SER A 118 -25.51 -27.91 -2.17
C SER A 118 -26.81 -27.10 -2.12
N GLU A 119 -26.81 -25.91 -1.51
CA GLU A 119 -28.02 -25.09 -1.32
C GLU A 119 -28.00 -23.73 -2.02
N HIS A 120 -26.83 -23.21 -2.42
CA HIS A 120 -26.72 -21.87 -2.99
C HIS A 120 -25.53 -21.75 -3.95
N TRP A 121 -25.55 -20.70 -4.76
CA TRP A 121 -24.43 -20.34 -5.63
C TRP A 121 -23.50 -19.35 -4.95
N VAL A 122 -22.21 -19.67 -4.94
CA VAL A 122 -21.16 -18.76 -4.49
C VAL A 122 -20.46 -18.20 -5.72
N TYR A 123 -20.34 -16.88 -5.80
CA TYR A 123 -19.67 -16.22 -6.92
C TYR A 123 -18.27 -15.78 -6.51
N PHE A 124 -17.30 -16.05 -7.38
CA PHE A 124 -15.93 -15.57 -7.25
C PHE A 124 -15.60 -14.71 -8.46
N ILE A 125 -15.12 -13.49 -8.21
CA ILE A 125 -14.66 -12.57 -9.25
C ILE A 125 -13.29 -12.05 -8.83
N ASN A 126 -12.29 -12.23 -9.70
CA ASN A 126 -10.96 -11.68 -9.52
C ASN A 126 -10.95 -10.23 -10.03
N ALA A 127 -10.88 -9.28 -9.09
CA ALA A 127 -10.87 -7.85 -9.41
C ALA A 127 -9.67 -7.45 -10.28
N LYS A 128 -8.51 -8.08 -10.09
CA LYS A 128 -7.31 -7.80 -10.89
C LYS A 128 -7.51 -8.20 -12.35
N ARG A 129 -8.01 -9.42 -12.59
CA ARG A 129 -8.30 -9.92 -13.94
C ARG A 129 -9.43 -9.14 -14.61
N PHE A 130 -10.44 -8.72 -13.83
CA PHE A 130 -11.52 -7.87 -14.34
C PHE A 130 -10.98 -6.55 -14.87
N SER A 131 -10.15 -5.84 -14.07
CA SER A 131 -9.50 -4.60 -14.50
C SER A 131 -8.58 -4.76 -15.71
N GLU A 132 -7.80 -5.85 -15.74
CA GLU A 132 -6.87 -6.12 -16.84
C GLU A 132 -7.58 -6.37 -18.17
N ILE A 133 -8.72 -7.05 -18.16
CA ILE A 133 -9.41 -7.49 -19.39
C ILE A 133 -10.39 -6.43 -19.89
N GLU A 134 -11.17 -5.82 -18.99
CA GLU A 134 -12.18 -4.82 -19.36
C GLU A 134 -11.59 -3.41 -19.49
N GLY A 135 -10.34 -3.20 -19.02
CA GLY A 135 -9.70 -1.88 -19.00
C GLY A 135 -10.33 -0.91 -17.99
N ILE A 136 -11.09 -1.42 -17.02
CA ILE A 136 -11.81 -0.63 -16.02
C ILE A 136 -11.00 -0.57 -14.72
N SER A 137 -10.69 0.64 -14.25
CA SER A 137 -9.99 0.84 -12.98
C SER A 137 -10.92 0.54 -11.80
N VAL A 138 -10.66 -0.54 -11.05
CA VAL A 138 -11.46 -0.96 -9.87
C VAL A 138 -11.05 -0.19 -8.60
N GLU A 139 -10.35 0.95 -8.76
CA GLU A 139 -9.92 1.82 -7.68
C GLU A 139 -11.11 2.56 -7.05
N GLY A 140 -11.84 1.89 -6.17
CA GLY A 140 -12.92 2.54 -5.41
C GLY A 140 -13.81 1.66 -4.54
N VAL A 141 -13.78 0.32 -4.63
CA VAL A 141 -14.84 -0.52 -4.02
C VAL A 141 -14.36 -1.46 -2.90
N ALA A 142 -13.07 -1.43 -2.54
CA ALA A 142 -12.51 -2.39 -1.58
C ALA A 142 -12.84 -2.10 -0.09
N ASN A 143 -13.59 -1.05 0.25
CA ASN A 143 -13.69 -0.55 1.62
C ASN A 143 -15.08 -0.62 2.29
N GLU A 144 -16.07 -1.31 1.74
CA GLU A 144 -17.37 -1.39 2.42
C GLU A 144 -18.02 -2.76 2.28
N SER A 145 -17.53 -3.74 3.06
CA SER A 145 -18.32 -4.88 3.57
C SER A 145 -17.45 -5.80 4.44
N ILE A 146 -17.11 -5.32 5.64
CA ILE A 146 -17.01 -6.22 6.80
C ILE A 146 -17.98 -5.65 7.84
N ARG A 147 -19.20 -6.18 7.85
CA ARG A 147 -20.07 -6.14 9.02
C ARG A 147 -20.99 -7.34 9.00
#